data_AF-A0A414BW27-F1
#
_entry.id   AF-A0A414BW27-F1
#
_cell.length_a   1.000
_cell.length_b   1.000
_cell.length_c   1.000
_cell.angle_alpha   90.00
_cell.angle_beta   90.00
_cell.angle_gamma   90.00
#
_symmetry.space_group_name_H-M   'P 1'
#
loop_
_entity.id
_entity.type
_entity.pdbx_description
1 polymer ?
#
loop_
_entity_poly.entity_id
_entity_poly.type
_entity_poly.pdbx_seq_one_letter_code
_entity_poly.pdbx_strand_id
1 'polypeptide(L)'
;MKLTKEEDKVVCKFLKNIADEGGEQLLKLTQFMLLRWSEEGIRINAGEIALAQVINHEGEQYSTRMVIQYSKVGEKTLEERAYEIADRMISSGSDNCDIREELKKAILAGYNLYHEDFDDE
;
A
#
# COMPACT_ATOMS: atom_id res chain seq x y z
N MET A 1 -7.06 -0.37 11.61
CA MET A 1 -6.05 -0.82 12.61
C MET A 1 -5.75 0.33 13.56
N LYS A 2 -5.62 0.10 14.88
CA LYS A 2 -5.10 1.12 15.82
C LYS A 2 -3.61 0.89 15.97
N LEU A 3 -2.80 1.92 15.71
CA LEU A 3 -1.36 1.87 15.89
C LEU A 3 -1.01 1.71 17.38
N THR A 4 0.08 1.01 17.66
CA THR A 4 0.71 1.00 18.98
C THR A 4 1.33 2.35 19.30
N LYS A 5 1.69 2.59 20.56
CA LYS A 5 2.32 3.86 20.97
C LYS A 5 3.69 4.08 20.33
N GLU A 6 4.45 3.02 20.03
CA GLU A 6 5.72 3.14 19.32
C GLU A 6 5.49 3.48 17.84
N GLU A 7 4.58 2.77 17.17
CA GLU A 7 4.24 3.02 15.76
C GLU A 7 3.74 4.46 15.53
N ASP A 8 2.86 4.94 16.42
CA ASP A 8 2.33 6.30 16.36
C ASP A 8 3.44 7.36 16.48
N LYS A 9 4.44 7.13 17.35
CA LYS A 9 5.61 8.02 17.47
C LYS A 9 6.46 8.05 16.20
N VAL A 10 6.67 6.90 15.57
CA VAL A 10 7.46 6.80 14.33
C VAL A 10 6.76 7.55 13.19
N VAL A 11 5.45 7.32 13.02
CA VAL A 11 4.64 8.02 12.01
C VAL A 11 4.63 9.52 12.27
N CYS A 12 4.42 9.94 13.52
CA CYS A 12 4.44 11.36 13.88
C CYS A 12 5.81 12.00 13.60
N LYS A 13 6.91 11.30 13.88
CA LYS A 13 8.26 11.79 13.58
C LYS A 13 8.50 11.92 12.08
N PHE A 14 8.05 10.93 11.29
CA PHE A 14 8.13 10.99 9.83
C PHE A 14 7.36 12.17 9.24
N LEU A 15 6.10 12.36 9.65
CA LEU A 15 5.28 13.49 9.22
C LEU A 15 5.89 14.84 9.63
N LYS A 16 6.45 14.88 10.84
CA LYS A 16 7.16 16.07 11.34
C LYS A 16 8.39 16.37 10.49
N ASN A 17 9.21 15.37 10.17
CA ASN A 17 10.38 15.56 9.31
C ASN A 17 9.98 16.06 7.92
N ILE A 18 8.92 15.51 7.31
CA ILE A 18 8.39 16.01 6.03
C ILE A 18 7.98 17.48 6.14
N ALA A 19 7.27 17.85 7.21
CA ALA A 19 6.81 19.22 7.41
C ALA A 19 7.96 20.18 7.69
N ASP A 20 8.98 19.75 8.44
CA ASP A 20 10.14 20.55 8.83
C ASP A 20 11.14 20.72 7.66
N GLU A 21 11.39 19.66 6.88
CA GLU A 21 12.35 19.66 5.76
C GLU A 21 11.72 20.15 4.43
N GLY A 22 10.49 19.73 4.15
CA GLY A 22 9.77 20.05 2.91
C GLY A 22 8.79 21.23 3.02
N GLY A 23 8.56 21.73 4.24
CA GLY A 23 7.58 22.77 4.54
C GLY A 23 6.13 22.25 4.59
N GLU A 24 5.28 22.99 5.30
CA GLU A 24 3.84 22.68 5.42
C GLU A 24 3.13 22.59 4.05
N GLN A 25 3.65 23.28 3.03
CA GLN A 25 3.12 23.28 1.68
C GLN A 25 3.27 21.92 1.00
N LEU A 26 4.37 21.20 1.24
CA LEU A 26 4.57 19.87 0.65
C LEU A 26 3.57 18.87 1.22
N LEU A 27 3.31 18.93 2.53
CA LEU A 27 2.27 18.11 3.16
C LEU A 27 0.88 18.40 2.58
N LYS A 28 0.53 19.69 2.41
CA LYS A 28 -0.73 20.10 1.78
C LYS A 28 -0.84 19.62 0.34
N LEU A 29 0.25 19.68 -0.43
CA LEU A 29 0.29 19.17 -1.80
C LEU A 29 0.05 17.66 -1.83
N THR A 30 0.73 16.88 -0.97
CA THR A 30 0.52 15.44 -0.88
C THR A 30 -0.92 15.07 -0.53
N GLN A 31 -1.53 15.79 0.41
CA GLN A 31 -2.95 15.61 0.76
C GLN A 31 -3.88 15.94 -0.43
N PHE A 32 -3.58 16.99 -1.18
CA PHE A 32 -4.34 17.34 -2.39
C PHE A 32 -4.22 16.25 -3.46
N MET A 33 -3.02 15.73 -3.71
CA MET A 33 -2.80 14.65 -4.67
C MET A 33 -3.57 13.39 -4.28
N LEU A 34 -3.54 13.01 -2.99
CA LEU A 34 -4.32 11.88 -2.47
C LEU A 34 -5.83 12.07 -2.73
N LEU A 35 -6.37 13.26 -2.47
CA LEU A 35 -7.78 13.57 -2.73
C LEU A 35 -8.11 13.40 -4.21
N ARG A 36 -7.35 14.06 -5.09
CA ARG A 36 -7.60 14.07 -6.54
C ARG A 36 -7.52 12.67 -7.15
N TRP A 37 -6.49 11.91 -6.82
CA TRP A 37 -6.34 10.56 -7.35
C TRP A 37 -7.38 9.58 -6.80
N SER A 38 -7.81 9.76 -5.55
CA SER A 38 -8.92 8.97 -5.00
C SER A 38 -10.24 9.23 -5.74
N GLU A 39 -10.57 10.50 -6.02
CA GLU A 39 -11.77 10.86 -6.81
C GLU A 39 -11.73 10.23 -8.21
N GLU A 40 -10.58 10.26 -8.86
CA GLU A 40 -10.35 9.65 -10.17
C GLU A 40 -10.48 8.13 -10.14
N GLY A 41 -9.88 7.47 -9.13
CA GLY A 41 -10.01 6.03 -8.93
C GLY A 41 -11.47 5.60 -8.71
N ILE A 42 -12.21 6.35 -7.88
CA ILE A 42 -13.64 6.11 -7.64
C ILE A 42 -14.43 6.23 -8.95
N ARG A 43 -14.15 7.26 -9.76
CA ARG A 43 -14.86 7.50 -11.03
C ARG A 43 -14.71 6.35 -12.02
N ILE A 44 -13.53 5.73 -12.07
CA ILE A 44 -13.25 4.62 -12.98
C ILE A 44 -13.49 3.24 -12.33
N ASN A 45 -13.99 3.20 -11.08
CA ASN A 45 -14.18 1.98 -10.30
C ASN A 45 -12.90 1.14 -10.14
N ALA A 46 -11.76 1.80 -9.96
CA ALA A 46 -10.48 1.15 -9.69
C ALA A 46 -10.22 1.09 -8.19
N GLY A 47 -10.31 -0.09 -7.58
CA GLY A 47 -10.07 -0.25 -6.13
C GLY A 47 -8.66 0.12 -5.65
N GLU A 48 -7.71 0.23 -6.57
CA GLU A 48 -6.34 0.67 -6.32
C GLU A 48 -5.80 1.48 -7.50
N ILE A 49 -5.04 2.53 -7.20
CA ILE A 49 -4.16 3.23 -8.15
C ILE A 49 -2.73 3.17 -7.60
N ALA A 50 -1.78 2.77 -8.44
CA ALA A 50 -0.38 2.76 -8.10
C ALA A 50 0.45 3.60 -9.08
N LEU A 51 1.38 4.38 -8.54
CA LEU A 51 2.40 5.09 -9.29
C LEU A 51 3.75 4.50 -8.94
N ALA A 52 4.46 4.03 -9.96
CA ALA A 52 5.80 3.47 -9.81
C ALA A 52 6.81 4.37 -10.53
N GLN A 53 7.99 4.51 -9.92
CA GLN A 53 9.11 5.23 -10.50
C GLN A 53 10.43 4.61 -10.03
N VAL A 54 11.47 4.81 -10.82
CA VAL A 54 12.85 4.48 -10.43
C VAL A 54 13.55 5.76 -10.04
N ILE A 55 14.17 5.76 -8.85
CA ILE A 55 14.96 6.89 -8.35
C ILE A 55 16.41 6.45 -8.15
N ASN A 56 17.34 7.38 -8.33
CA ASN A 56 18.72 7.20 -7.88
C ASN A 56 18.85 7.87 -6.50
N HIS A 57 19.33 7.13 -5.50
CA HIS A 57 19.61 7.65 -4.17
C HIS A 57 20.97 7.11 -3.72
N GLU A 58 21.88 8.00 -3.33
CA GLU A 58 23.24 7.64 -2.86
C GLU A 58 24.05 6.74 -3.83
N GLY A 59 23.78 6.83 -5.13
CA GLY A 59 24.48 6.07 -6.17
C GLY A 59 23.80 4.75 -6.55
N GLU A 60 22.79 4.33 -5.81
CA GLU A 60 22.02 3.10 -6.05
C GLU A 60 20.64 3.40 -6.65
N GLN A 61 20.10 2.43 -7.41
CA GLN A 61 18.76 2.53 -8.01
C GLN A 61 17.71 1.85 -7.14
N TYR A 62 16.66 2.61 -6.82
CA TYR A 62 15.53 2.13 -6.05
C TYR A 62 14.25 2.21 -6.89
N SER A 63 13.54 1.09 -6.98
CA SER A 63 12.16 1.09 -7.47
C SER A 63 11.25 1.50 -6.33
N THR A 64 10.52 2.61 -6.51
CA THR A 64 9.59 3.13 -5.51
C THR A 64 8.18 3.09 -6.07
N ARG A 65 7.20 2.78 -5.20
CA ARG A 65 5.79 2.70 -5.55
C ARG A 65 4.97 3.42 -4.49
N MET A 66 4.08 4.31 -4.93
CA MET A 66 3.03 4.90 -4.11
C MET A 66 1.70 4.27 -4.49
N VAL A 67 0.91 3.87 -3.50
CA VAL A 67 -0.38 3.20 -3.69
C VAL A 67 -1.48 3.99 -3.00
N ILE A 68 -2.60 4.18 -3.70
CA ILE A 68 -3.85 4.72 -3.16
C ILE A 68 -4.91 3.65 -3.28
N GLN A 69 -5.48 3.28 -2.14
CA GLN A 69 -6.59 2.35 -2.02
C GLN A 69 -7.77 3.08 -1.39
N TYR A 70 -8.97 2.78 -1.87
CA TYR A 70 -10.19 3.27 -1.24
C TYR A 70 -11.19 2.13 -1.03
N SER A 71 -12.01 2.29 0.00
CA SER A 71 -13.19 1.47 0.25
C SER A 71 -14.33 2.38 0.60
N LYS A 72 -15.53 2.09 0.09
CA LYS A 72 -16.72 2.82 0.49
C LYS A 72 -17.03 2.52 1.96
N VAL A 73 -17.29 3.56 2.75
CA VAL A 73 -17.65 3.41 4.16
C VAL A 73 -18.90 2.55 4.30
N GLY A 74 -18.83 1.51 5.15
CA GLY A 74 -19.93 0.56 5.38
C GLY A 74 -20.01 -0.60 4.38
N GLU A 75 -19.14 -0.65 3.38
CA GLU A 75 -18.90 -1.86 2.59
C GLU A 75 -17.78 -2.71 3.20
N LYS A 76 -17.64 -3.95 2.71
CA LYS A 76 -16.57 -4.84 3.15
C LYS A 76 -15.20 -4.17 3.05
N THR A 77 -14.41 -4.29 4.12
CA THR A 77 -13.06 -3.73 4.20
C THR A 77 -12.14 -4.38 3.18
N LEU A 78 -10.97 -3.78 2.94
CA LEU A 78 -9.96 -4.36 2.06
C LEU A 78 -9.55 -5.74 2.57
N GLU A 79 -9.38 -5.90 3.88
CA GLU A 79 -9.02 -7.16 4.53
C GLU A 79 -10.10 -8.22 4.37
N GLU A 80 -11.39 -7.86 4.50
CA GLU A 80 -12.50 -8.78 4.27
C GLU A 80 -12.55 -9.23 2.80
N ARG A 81 -12.32 -8.31 1.86
CA ARG A 81 -12.23 -8.65 0.43
C ARG A 81 -11.00 -9.51 0.13
N ALA A 82 -9.87 -9.24 0.78
CA ALA A 82 -8.65 -10.04 0.69
C ALA A 82 -8.91 -11.49 1.10
N TYR A 83 -9.55 -11.65 2.26
CA TYR A 83 -9.91 -12.94 2.82
C TYR A 83 -10.83 -13.72 1.89
N GLU A 84 -11.85 -13.08 1.31
CA GLU A 84 -12.76 -13.72 0.35
C GLU A 84 -12.10 -14.09 -0.98
N ILE A 85 -11.07 -13.35 -1.40
CA ILE A 85 -10.29 -13.67 -2.59
C ILE A 85 -9.36 -14.85 -2.27
N ALA A 86 -8.69 -14.85 -1.11
CA ALA A 86 -7.86 -15.94 -0.66
C ALA A 86 -8.66 -17.24 -0.50
N ASP A 87 -9.83 -17.20 0.16
CA ASP A 87 -10.72 -18.34 0.30
C ASP A 87 -11.17 -18.87 -1.07
N ARG A 88 -11.49 -17.97 -2.02
CA ARG A 88 -11.79 -18.38 -3.40
C ARG A 88 -10.60 -19.01 -4.08
N MET A 89 -9.39 -18.47 -3.96
CA MET A 89 -8.17 -19.04 -4.55
C MET A 89 -7.86 -20.43 -3.97
N ILE A 90 -8.00 -20.60 -2.66
CA ILE A 90 -7.81 -21.88 -1.97
C ILE A 90 -8.88 -22.90 -2.38
N SER A 91 -10.15 -22.49 -2.43
CA SER A 91 -11.27 -23.38 -2.79
C SER A 91 -11.36 -23.69 -4.29
N SER A 92 -10.84 -22.84 -5.16
CA SER A 92 -10.76 -23.06 -6.61
C SER A 92 -9.44 -23.73 -7.05
N GLY A 93 -8.52 -23.95 -6.12
CA GLY A 93 -7.32 -24.75 -6.34
C GLY A 93 -7.69 -26.21 -6.58
N SER A 94 -7.78 -26.61 -7.86
CA SER A 94 -7.68 -28.01 -8.27
C SER A 94 -6.32 -28.58 -7.85
N ASP A 95 -6.14 -29.90 -7.95
CA ASP A 95 -4.92 -30.68 -7.61
C ASP A 95 -3.59 -30.22 -8.28
N ASN A 96 -3.55 -29.05 -8.94
CA ASN A 96 -2.44 -28.53 -9.72
C ASN A 96 -2.27 -26.98 -9.62
N CYS A 97 -2.86 -26.33 -8.61
CA CYS A 97 -2.68 -24.88 -8.41
C CYS A 97 -1.38 -24.62 -7.63
N ASP A 98 -0.41 -23.95 -8.26
CA ASP A 98 0.77 -23.45 -7.56
C ASP A 98 0.37 -22.23 -6.71
N ILE A 99 -0.07 -22.53 -5.49
CA ILE A 99 -0.47 -21.57 -4.47
C ILE A 99 0.63 -20.49 -4.29
N ARG A 100 1.91 -20.82 -4.52
CA ARG A 100 3.02 -19.86 -4.41
C ARG A 100 2.98 -18.80 -5.52
N GLU A 101 2.63 -19.17 -6.75
CA GLU A 101 2.54 -18.21 -7.85
C GLU A 101 1.31 -17.30 -7.70
N GLU A 102 0.21 -17.83 -7.17
CA GLU A 102 -0.98 -17.02 -6.85
C GLU A 102 -0.74 -16.07 -5.67
N LEU A 103 -0.06 -16.53 -4.60
CA LEU A 103 0.38 -15.65 -3.51
C LEU A 103 1.36 -14.58 -4.00
N LYS A 104 2.30 -14.92 -4.90
CA LYS A 104 3.22 -13.94 -5.49
C LYS A 104 2.47 -12.86 -6.27
N LYS A 105 1.48 -13.23 -7.08
CA LYS A 105 0.61 -12.26 -7.78
C LYS A 105 -0.18 -11.39 -6.79
N ALA A 106 -0.68 -11.99 -5.71
CA ALA A 106 -1.38 -11.26 -4.66
C ALA A 106 -0.45 -10.25 -3.95
N ILE A 107 0.76 -10.66 -3.56
CA ILE A 107 1.77 -9.79 -2.94
C ILE A 107 2.14 -8.63 -3.90
N LEU A 108 2.39 -8.92 -5.19
CA LEU A 108 2.66 -7.89 -6.20
C LEU A 108 1.46 -6.93 -6.45
N ALA A 109 0.24 -7.42 -6.25
CA ALA A 109 -0.99 -6.64 -6.32
C ALA A 109 -1.26 -5.78 -5.07
N GLY A 110 -0.32 -5.72 -4.12
CA GLY A 110 -0.40 -4.78 -2.99
C GLY A 110 -0.99 -5.37 -1.69
N TYR A 111 -1.11 -6.69 -1.56
CA TYR A 111 -1.39 -7.29 -0.26
C TYR A 111 -0.17 -7.12 0.65
N ASN A 112 -0.32 -6.23 1.64
CA ASN A 112 0.70 -5.72 2.54
C ASN A 112 1.19 -6.82 3.51
N LEU A 113 2.09 -7.69 3.07
CA LEU A 113 2.87 -8.61 3.91
C LEU A 113 4.29 -8.08 4.12
N TYR A 114 4.46 -6.77 4.39
CA TYR A 114 5.77 -6.21 4.71
C TYR A 114 6.19 -6.65 6.11
N HIS A 115 6.80 -7.83 6.20
CA HIS A 115 8.04 -7.94 6.94
C HIS A 115 9.12 -7.65 5.90
N GLU A 116 9.70 -6.46 5.91
CA GLU A 116 10.98 -6.31 5.22
C GLU A 116 11.96 -7.17 6.00
N ASP A 117 12.41 -8.28 5.41
CA ASP A 117 13.53 -9.07 5.89
C ASP A 117 14.80 -8.21 5.77
N PHE A 118 14.95 -7.23 6.66
CA PHE A 118 16.25 -6.69 7.02
C PHE A 118 16.73 -7.40 8.28
N ASP A 119 16.91 -8.72 8.19
CA ASP A 119 17.87 -9.41 9.06
C ASP A 119 19.26 -9.14 8.47
N ASP A 120 19.79 -7.96 8.75
CA ASP A 120 21.25 -7.80 8.78
C ASP A 120 21.70 -8.33 10.14
N GLU A 121 22.03 -9.63 10.16
CA GLU A 121 22.55 -10.50 11.25
C GLU A 121 21.56 -11.30 12.12
#